data_AF-A0A535JZG5-F1
#
_entry.id   AF-A0A535JZG5-F1
#
_cell.length_a   1.000
_cell.length_b   1.000
_cell.length_c   1.000
_cell.angle_alpha   90.00
_cell.angle_beta   90.00
_cell.angle_gamma   90.00
#
_symmetry.space_group_name_H-M   'P 1'
#
loop_
_entity.id
_entity.type
_entity.pdbx_description
1 polymer ?
#
loop_
_entity_poly.entity_id
_entity_poly.type
_entity_poly.pdbx_seq_one_letter_code
_entity_poly.pdbx_strand_id
1 'polypeptide(L)'
;MSEQNPASPPIESPIDPLFTHAASPFIRTEAPAAFPFPSPPSGPAFLPMSTWITYKTQIQFAFALVAFLMVLVGAVTVVEANSDVS
;
A
#
# COMPACT_ATOMS: atom_id res chain seq x y z
N MET A 1 -31.43 56.29 -8.39
CA MET A 1 -31.00 55.86 -9.73
C MET A 1 -29.57 56.34 -9.93
N SER A 2 -28.67 55.38 -9.92
CA SER A 2 -27.27 55.29 -10.40
C SER A 2 -26.27 56.44 -10.20
N GLU A 3 -25.20 56.07 -9.50
CA GLU A 3 -23.87 56.67 -9.47
C GLU A 3 -23.25 56.77 -10.88
N GLN A 4 -22.47 57.83 -11.13
CA GLN A 4 -21.28 57.73 -11.99
C GLN A 4 -20.29 58.85 -11.66
N ASN A 5 -19.52 58.67 -10.58
CA ASN A 5 -18.23 59.33 -10.46
C ASN A 5 -17.34 58.77 -11.59
N PRO A 6 -16.79 59.58 -12.51
CA PRO A 6 -15.93 59.04 -13.55
C PRO A 6 -14.72 58.37 -12.88
N ALA A 7 -14.60 57.06 -13.12
CA ALA A 7 -13.53 56.24 -12.58
C ALA A 7 -12.18 56.84 -13.00
N SER A 8 -11.47 57.43 -12.04
CA SER A 8 -10.04 57.70 -12.18
C SER A 8 -9.35 56.37 -12.53
N PRO A 9 -8.49 56.33 -13.57
CA PRO A 9 -7.80 55.10 -13.94
C PRO A 9 -7.01 54.59 -12.73
N PRO A 10 -6.90 53.25 -12.55
CA PRO A 10 -6.15 52.68 -11.44
C PRO A 10 -4.74 53.24 -11.50
N ILE A 11 -4.28 53.82 -10.39
CA ILE A 11 -2.90 54.23 -10.20
C ILE A 11 -2.05 52.99 -10.47
N GLU A 12 -1.42 52.96 -11.64
CA GLU A 12 -0.52 51.90 -12.03
C GLU A 12 0.64 51.93 -11.04
N SER A 13 0.59 51.01 -10.08
CA SER A 13 1.63 50.87 -9.06
C SER A 13 2.96 50.70 -9.79
N PRO A 14 4.01 51.45 -9.43
CA PRO A 14 5.31 51.34 -10.08
C PRO A 14 5.74 49.87 -10.16
N ILE A 15 6.10 49.41 -11.36
CA ILE A 15 6.65 48.06 -11.57
C ILE A 15 7.92 47.98 -10.75
N ASP A 16 7.89 47.18 -9.69
CA ASP A 16 8.98 47.08 -8.74
C ASP A 16 10.16 46.33 -9.39
N PRO A 17 11.35 46.93 -9.53
CA PRO A 17 12.44 46.27 -10.23
C PRO A 17 12.83 44.95 -9.59
N LEU A 18 13.31 44.01 -10.42
CA LEU A 18 13.63 42.63 -10.06
C LEU A 18 14.64 42.46 -8.90
N PHE A 19 15.23 43.56 -8.45
CA PHE A 19 16.23 43.64 -7.38
C PHE A 19 15.80 44.51 -6.19
N THR A 20 14.60 45.13 -6.19
CA THR A 20 14.17 45.99 -5.07
C THR A 20 14.10 45.24 -3.74
N HIS A 21 13.82 43.94 -3.80
CA HIS A 21 13.72 43.09 -2.62
C HIS A 21 14.67 41.89 -2.70
N ALA A 22 15.89 42.11 -3.22
CA ALA A 22 16.94 41.10 -3.14
C ALA A 22 17.29 40.84 -1.66
N ALA A 23 16.69 39.80 -1.09
CA ALA A 23 16.91 39.31 0.27
C ALA A 23 16.66 40.32 1.41
N SER A 24 15.56 41.09 1.34
CA SER A 24 15.10 41.89 2.48
C SER A 24 14.63 40.98 3.63
N PRO A 25 15.16 41.12 4.87
CA PRO A 25 14.77 40.29 6.01
C PRO A 25 13.31 40.49 6.45
N PHE A 26 12.67 41.56 5.97
CA PHE A 26 11.26 41.87 6.27
C PHE A 26 10.28 41.20 5.31
N ILE A 27 10.77 40.64 4.20
CA ILE A 27 9.95 39.89 3.25
C ILE A 27 10.12 38.40 3.53
N ARG A 28 9.02 37.76 3.94
CA ARG A 28 9.02 36.33 4.23
C ARG A 28 9.14 35.56 2.92
N THR A 29 10.22 34.81 2.76
CA THR A 29 10.38 33.86 1.65
C THR A 29 9.26 32.83 1.73
N GLU A 30 8.38 32.80 0.74
CA GLU A 30 7.40 31.73 0.60
C GLU A 30 8.13 30.45 0.18
N ALA A 31 7.85 29.34 0.87
CA ALA A 31 8.45 28.06 0.54
C ALA A 31 7.94 27.60 -0.84
N PRO A 32 8.80 27.03 -1.71
CA PRO A 32 8.38 26.48 -2.98
C PRO A 32 7.24 25.47 -2.76
N ALA A 33 6.21 25.51 -3.62
CA ALA A 33 5.11 24.57 -3.58
C ALA A 33 5.64 23.13 -3.60
N ALA A 34 5.21 22.34 -2.62
CA ALA A 34 5.67 20.96 -2.47
C ALA A 34 5.34 20.15 -3.73
N PHE A 35 6.35 19.57 -4.36
CA PHE A 35 6.16 18.65 -5.47
C PHE A 35 5.50 17.36 -4.96
N PRO A 36 4.43 16.86 -5.60
CA PRO A 36 3.81 15.61 -5.20
C PRO A 36 4.78 14.46 -5.44
N PHE A 37 5.28 13.87 -4.35
CA PHE A 37 6.01 12.60 -4.40
C PHE A 37 5.01 11.48 -4.72
N PRO A 38 5.18 10.72 -5.82
CA PRO A 38 4.36 9.54 -6.05
C PRO A 38 4.66 8.52 -4.95
N SER A 39 3.64 8.12 -4.21
CA SER A 39 3.73 7.05 -3.23
C SER A 39 4.02 5.72 -3.93
N PRO A 40 4.86 4.84 -3.33
CA PRO A 40 5.11 3.52 -3.90
C PRO A 40 3.79 2.75 -4.06
N PRO A 41 3.63 1.94 -5.11
CA PRO A 41 2.43 1.15 -5.32
C PRO A 41 2.20 0.26 -4.11
N SER A 42 0.96 0.23 -3.63
CA SER A 42 0.52 -0.67 -2.57
C SER A 42 0.68 -2.12 -3.04
N GLY A 43 1.84 -2.71 -2.73
CA GLY A 43 2.07 -4.14 -2.86
C GLY A 43 1.13 -4.95 -1.96
N PRO A 44 1.07 -6.28 -2.11
CA PRO A 44 0.21 -7.12 -1.29
C PRO A 44 0.48 -6.85 0.19
N ALA A 45 -0.54 -6.34 0.89
CA ALA A 45 -0.44 -6.06 2.31
C ALA A 45 -0.23 -7.39 3.05
N PHE A 46 0.76 -7.45 3.93
CA PHE A 46 0.94 -8.60 4.82
C PHE A 46 -0.26 -8.67 5.75
N LEU A 47 -1.11 -9.70 5.57
CA LEU A 47 -2.29 -9.94 6.39
C LEU A 47 -1.98 -11.04 7.42
N PRO A 48 -1.51 -10.70 8.63
CA PRO A 48 -0.98 -11.67 9.61
C PRO A 48 -1.99 -12.77 9.97
N MET A 49 -3.28 -12.45 10.03
CA MET A 49 -4.34 -13.43 10.30
C MET A 49 -4.51 -14.43 9.16
N SER A 50 -4.43 -14.00 7.90
CA SER A 50 -4.51 -14.90 6.75
C SER A 50 -3.32 -15.86 6.75
N THR A 51 -2.12 -15.33 6.95
CA THR A 51 -0.89 -16.09 7.02
C THR A 51 -0.96 -17.17 8.13
N TRP A 52 -1.48 -16.81 9.31
CA TRP A 52 -1.66 -17.75 10.41
C TRP A 52 -2.61 -18.90 10.08
N ILE A 53 -3.76 -18.61 9.48
CA ILE A 53 -4.74 -19.62 9.07
C ILE A 53 -4.14 -20.55 8.02
N THR A 54 -3.42 -20.01 7.04
CA THR A 54 -2.72 -20.80 6.02
C THR A 54 -1.72 -21.76 6.63
N TYR A 55 -0.87 -21.31 7.56
CA TYR A 55 0.09 -22.22 8.20
C TYR A 55 -0.58 -23.30 9.04
N LYS A 56 -1.62 -22.95 9.81
CA LYS A 56 -2.36 -23.92 10.61
C LYS A 56 -2.98 -25.01 9.73
N THR A 57 -3.60 -24.63 8.62
CA THR A 57 -4.24 -25.58 7.70
C THR A 57 -3.22 -26.44 6.95
N GLN A 58 -2.07 -25.87 6.53
CA GLN A 58 -0.98 -26.64 5.92
C GLN A 58 -0.44 -27.72 6.86
N ILE A 59 -0.22 -27.39 8.13
CA ILE A 59 0.27 -28.34 9.13
C ILE A 59 -0.75 -29.46 9.35
N GLN A 60 -2.03 -29.11 9.51
CA GLN A 60 -3.10 -30.09 9.68
C GLN A 60 -3.22 -31.02 8.47
N PHE A 61 -3.13 -30.46 7.25
CA PHE A 61 -3.17 -31.25 6.02
C PHE A 61 -1.97 -32.20 5.93
N ALA A 62 -0.76 -31.75 6.25
CA ALA A 62 0.43 -32.59 6.26
C ALA A 62 0.27 -33.77 7.23
N PHE A 63 -0.23 -33.53 8.45
CA PHE A 63 -0.50 -34.61 9.40
C PHE A 63 -1.58 -35.57 8.91
N ALA A 64 -2.67 -35.06 8.33
CA ALA A 64 -3.73 -35.90 7.77
C ALA A 64 -3.18 -36.81 6.66
N LEU A 65 -2.31 -36.28 5.80
CA LEU A 65 -1.67 -37.02 4.72
C LEU A 65 -0.76 -38.12 5.28
N VAL A 66 0.08 -37.82 6.26
CA VAL A 66 0.93 -38.83 6.92
C VAL A 66 0.09 -39.92 7.58
N ALA A 67 -0.96 -39.55 8.31
CA ALA A 67 -1.86 -40.52 8.94
C ALA A 67 -2.54 -41.41 7.90
N PHE A 68 -3.02 -40.83 6.80
CA PHE A 68 -3.61 -41.57 5.69
C PHE A 68 -2.62 -42.57 5.09
N LEU A 69 -1.37 -42.15 4.85
CA LEU A 69 -0.34 -43.04 4.31
C LEU A 69 -0.02 -44.19 5.26
N MET A 70 0.05 -43.96 6.58
CA MET A 70 0.25 -45.02 7.56
C MET A 70 -0.89 -46.04 7.55
N VAL A 71 -2.13 -45.58 7.44
CA VAL A 71 -3.31 -46.46 7.32
C VAL A 71 -3.28 -47.25 6.01
N LEU A 72 -2.94 -46.59 4.90
CA LEU A 72 -2.84 -47.23 3.59
C LEU A 72 -1.79 -48.35 3.58
N VAL A 73 -0.61 -48.09 4.13
CA VAL A 73 0.45 -49.09 4.29
C VAL A 73 -0.07 -50.25 5.14
N GLY A 74 -0.72 -49.98 6.27
CA GLY A 74 -1.35 -51.00 7.10
C GLY A 74 -2.35 -51.86 6.32
N ALA A 75 -3.26 -51.23 5.57
CA ALA A 75 -4.25 -51.93 4.76
C ALA A 75 -3.59 -52.83 3.71
N VAL A 76 -2.58 -52.34 2.98
CA VAL A 76 -1.84 -53.13 1.99
C VAL A 76 -1.11 -54.30 2.65
N THR A 77 -0.45 -54.08 3.78
CA THR A 77 0.24 -55.18 4.50
C THR A 77 -0.71 -56.28 4.96
N VAL A 78 -1.94 -55.93 5.37
CA VAL A 78 -2.96 -56.91 5.74
C VAL A 78 -3.46 -57.69 4.52
N VAL A 79 -3.64 -57.02 3.39
CA VAL A 79 -4.06 -57.67 2.13
C VAL A 79 -2.99 -58.63 1.63
N GLU A 80 -1.73 -58.19 1.58
CA GLU A 80 -0.56 -59.02 1.21
C GLU A 80 -0.42 -60.22 2.16
N ALA A 81 -0.56 -60.03 3.47
CA ALA A 81 -0.47 -61.12 4.43
C ALA A 81 -1.56 -62.21 4.25
N ASN A 82 -2.67 -61.88 3.57
CA ASN A 82 -3.77 -62.81 3.29
C ASN A 82 -3.81 -63.24 1.81
N SER A 83 -2.79 -62.93 0.99
CA SER A 83 -2.80 -63.24 -0.44
C SER A 83 -2.77 -64.73 -0.75
N ASP A 84 -2.28 -65.56 0.17
CA ASP A 84 -2.14 -67.02 0.00
C ASP A 84 -3.42 -67.81 0.32
N VAL A 85 -4.53 -67.14 0.65
CA VAL A 85 -5.82 -67.77 1.06
C VAL A 85 -6.85 -67.79 -0.10
N SER A 86 -6.44 -67.53 -1.35
CA SER A 86 -7.28 -67.68 -2.56
C SER A 86 -6.82 -68.85 -3.42
#